data_AF-A0A8S3Y4G2-F1
#
_entry.id   AF-A0A8S3Y4G2-F1
#
_cell.length_a   1.000
_cell.length_b   1.000
_cell.length_c   1.000
_cell.angle_alpha   90.00
_cell.angle_beta   90.00
_cell.angle_gamma   90.00
#
_symmetry.space_group_name_H-M   'P 1'
#
loop_
_entity.id
_entity.type
_entity.pdbx_description
1 polymer ?
#
loop_
_entity_poly.entity_id
_entity_poly.type
_entity_poly.pdbx_seq_one_letter_code
_entity_poly.pdbx_strand_id
1 'polypeptide(L)' 'MEERLTWRSLPMNLQVLLGGILQKKRPLQEPSSDPTAKKRCAMCPRGKDRKTKVTCGMCQKPLCGEHTEAMCQECVTKNH' A
#
# COMPACT_ATOMS: atom_id res chain seq x y z
N MET A 1 -4.84 25.08 -1.80
CA MET A 1 -3.99 24.12 -2.54
C MET A 1 -2.81 23.65 -1.73
N GLU A 2 -2.10 24.55 -1.04
CA GLU A 2 -0.93 24.20 -0.24
C GLU A 2 -1.22 23.21 0.90
N GLU A 3 -2.37 23.36 1.58
CA GLU A 3 -2.82 22.42 2.63
C GLU A 3 -3.01 20.99 2.13
N ARG A 4 -3.34 20.80 0.84
CA ARG A 4 -3.51 19.45 0.28
C ARG A 4 -2.17 18.73 0.11
N LEU A 5 -1.06 19.47 0.00
CA LEU A 5 0.28 18.89 -0.13
C LEU A 5 0.74 18.22 1.18
N THR A 6 0.20 18.64 2.32
CA THR A 6 0.55 18.07 3.63
C THR A 6 -0.29 16.85 3.98
N TRP A 7 -1.34 16.53 3.21
CA TRP A 7 -2.21 15.40 3.47
C TRP A 7 -1.51 14.06 3.25
N ARG A 8 -1.49 13.24 4.31
CA ARG A 8 -0.90 11.88 4.27
C ARG A 8 -1.62 10.92 3.33
N SER A 9 -2.92 11.13 3.12
CA SER A 9 -3.76 10.30 2.24
C SER A 9 -3.61 10.65 0.76
N LEU A 10 -2.92 11.74 0.41
CA LEU A 10 -2.82 12.20 -0.96
C LEU A 10 -1.97 11.22 -1.79
N PRO A 11 -2.47 10.73 -2.94
CA PRO A 11 -1.70 9.85 -3.81
C PRO A 11 -0.37 10.45 -4.27
N MET A 12 0.65 9.60 -4.42
CA MET A 12 2.02 9.96 -4.80
C MET A 12 2.06 10.82 -6.08
N ASN A 13 1.37 10.38 -7.14
CA ASN A 13 1.33 11.07 -8.42
C ASN A 13 0.79 12.51 -8.28
N LEU A 14 -0.21 12.70 -7.43
CA LEU A 14 -0.82 14.01 -7.20
C LEU A 14 0.08 14.90 -6.33
N GLN A 15 0.79 14.33 -5.35
CA GLN A 15 1.80 15.07 -4.57
C GLN A 15 2.94 15.59 -5.46
N VAL A 16 3.42 14.78 -6.40
CA VAL A 16 4.49 15.17 -7.35
C VAL A 16 4.02 16.33 -8.23
N LEU A 17 2.82 16.22 -8.81
CA LEU A 17 2.24 17.28 -9.64
C LEU A 17 2.09 18.59 -8.86
N LEU A 18 1.52 18.54 -7.66
CA LEU A 18 1.33 19.72 -6.82
C LEU A 18 2.66 20.33 -6.36
N GLY A 19 3.67 19.52 -6.05
CA GLY A 19 5.00 19.99 -5.69
C GLY A 19 5.68 20.76 -6.83
N GLY A 20 5.52 20.30 -8.07
CA GLY A 20 6.02 21.01 -9.25
C GLY A 20 5.34 22.36 -9.46
N ILE A 21 4.02 22.43 -9.30
CA ILE A 21 3.25 23.68 -9.44
C ILE A 21 3.62 24.69 -8.33
N LEU A 22 3.81 24.22 -7.10
CA LEU A 22 4.06 25.06 -5.93
C LEU A 22 5.55 25.34 -5.67
N GLN A 23 6.47 24.70 -6.42
CA GLN A 23 7.93 24.76 -6.20
C GLN A 23 8.38 24.48 -4.76
N LYS A 24 7.58 23.75 -3.98
CA LYS A 24 7.87 23.41 -2.58
C LYS A 24 8.51 22.03 -2.47
N LYS A 25 9.53 21.93 -1.60
CA LYS A 25 10.12 20.63 -1.25
C LYS A 25 9.08 19.77 -0.55
N ARG A 26 9.00 18.51 -0.99
CA ARG A 26 8.11 17.51 -0.42
C ARG A 26 8.42 17.29 1.06
N PRO A 27 7.41 17.18 1.94
CA PRO A 27 7.63 16.69 3.30
C PRO A 27 8.20 15.27 3.21
N LEU A 28 9.39 15.04 3.78
CA LEU A 28 9.93 13.70 3.98
C LEU A 28 9.00 12.98 4.95
N GLN A 29 8.14 12.10 4.44
CA GLN A 29 7.33 11.23 5.28
C GLN A 29 8.21 10.09 5.77
N GLU A 30 8.44 10.05 7.08
CA GLU A 30 9.01 8.87 7.71
C GLU A 30 8.01 7.71 7.54
N PRO A 31 8.48 6.52 7.11
CA PRO A 31 7.61 5.37 7.00
C PRO A 31 7.06 5.06 8.39
N SER A 32 5.75 5.24 8.58
CA SER A 32 5.09 4.81 9.81
C SER A 32 5.18 3.29 9.90
N SER A 33 6.15 2.79 10.64
CA SER A 33 6.41 1.39 10.89
C SER A 33 5.44 0.82 11.93
N ASP A 34 4.17 1.21 11.87
CA ASP A 34 3.18 0.78 12.83
C ASP A 34 2.86 -0.70 12.55
N PRO A 35 3.34 -1.64 13.39
CA PRO A 35 3.22 -3.08 13.12
C PRO A 35 1.76 -3.54 13.14
N THR A 36 0.86 -2.70 13.67
CA THR A 36 -0.57 -2.96 13.80
C THR A 36 -1.38 -2.55 12.56
N ALA A 37 -0.76 -1.83 11.62
CA ALA A 37 -1.46 -1.27 10.47
C ALA A 37 -1.98 -2.37 9.54
N LYS A 38 -3.31 -2.49 9.43
CA LYS A 38 -3.95 -3.41 8.49
C LYS A 38 -3.75 -2.90 7.05
N LYS A 39 -3.10 -3.68 6.21
CA LYS A 39 -2.87 -3.34 4.78
C LYS A 39 -4.00 -3.89 3.91
N ARG A 40 -4.21 -3.30 2.74
CA ARG A 40 -5.16 -3.83 1.74
C ARG A 40 -4.56 -5.09 1.12
N CYS A 41 -5.38 -6.13 0.90
CA CYS A 41 -4.95 -7.31 0.17
C CYS A 41 -4.45 -6.95 -1.24
N ALA A 42 -3.30 -7.49 -1.62
CA ALA A 42 -2.69 -7.26 -2.93
C ALA A 42 -3.45 -7.94 -4.08
N MET A 43 -4.15 -9.04 -3.81
CA MET A 43 -4.86 -9.84 -4.81
C MET A 43 -6.31 -9.37 -5.02
N CYS A 44 -6.91 -8.71 -4.02
CA CYS A 44 -8.27 -8.21 -4.17
C CYS A 44 -8.33 -7.03 -5.16
N PRO A 45 -9.40 -6.93 -5.97
CA PRO A 45 -9.67 -5.73 -6.73
C PRO A 45 -9.79 -4.53 -5.78
N ARG A 46 -9.29 -3.37 -6.23
CA ARG A 46 -9.18 -2.16 -5.41
C ARG A 46 -10.51 -1.73 -4.77
N GLY A 47 -11.64 -2.01 -5.42
CA GLY A 47 -12.99 -1.67 -4.95
C GLY A 47 -13.48 -2.46 -3.73
N LYS A 48 -12.97 -3.68 -3.48
CA LYS A 48 -13.38 -4.48 -2.30
C LYS A 48 -12.72 -4.02 -1.00
N ASP A 49 -11.59 -3.30 -1.09
CA ASP A 49 -10.76 -2.80 0.03
C ASP A 49 -10.61 -3.76 1.23
N ARG A 50 -10.45 -5.07 0.96
CA ARG A 50 -10.26 -6.07 2.02
C ARG A 50 -8.97 -5.77 2.79
N LYS A 51 -9.09 -5.40 4.07
CA LYS A 51 -7.96 -5.18 4.97
C LYS A 51 -7.50 -6.50 5.60
N THR A 52 -6.20 -6.66 5.77
CA THR A 52 -5.59 -7.84 6.37
C THR A 52 -4.37 -7.46 7.20
N LYS A 53 -4.09 -8.28 8.22
CA LYS A 53 -2.83 -8.28 8.97
C LYS A 53 -1.86 -9.36 8.48
N VAL A 54 -2.34 -10.31 7.68
CA VAL A 54 -1.56 -11.46 7.25
C VAL A 54 -0.79 -11.13 5.98
N THR A 55 0.47 -11.51 5.95
CA THR A 55 1.35 -11.40 4.79
C THR A 55 1.77 -12.78 4.31
N CYS A 56 2.05 -12.90 3.01
CA CYS A 56 2.61 -14.11 2.45
C CYS A 56 4.01 -14.37 3.02
N GLY A 57 4.29 -15.60 3.47
CA GLY A 57 5.62 -15.98 3.97
C GLY A 57 6.76 -15.76 2.95
N MET A 58 6.50 -15.96 1.65
CA MET A 58 7.53 -15.81 0.61
C MET A 58 7.72 -14.37 0.12
N CYS A 59 6.63 -13.70 -0.29
CA CYS A 59 6.72 -12.41 -0.96
C CYS A 59 6.33 -11.22 -0.08
N GLN A 60 5.93 -11.48 1.18
CA GLN A 60 5.50 -10.48 2.16
C GLN A 60 4.34 -9.58 1.70
N LYS A 61 3.63 -9.95 0.62
CA LYS A 61 2.43 -9.25 0.16
C LYS A 61 1.29 -9.48 1.16
N PRO A 62 0.48 -8.46 1.47
CA PRO A 62 -0.70 -8.61 2.32
C PRO A 62 -1.80 -9.41 1.61
N LEU A 63 -2.34 -10.43 2.29
CA LEU A 63 -3.36 -11.34 1.76
C LEU A 63 -4.57 -11.42 2.70
N CYS A 64 -5.79 -11.34 2.16
CA CYS A 64 -7.00 -11.61 2.96
C CYS A 64 -7.22 -13.12 3.10
N GLY A 65 -8.07 -13.56 4.02
CA GLY A 65 -8.30 -15.00 4.27
C GLY A 65 -8.67 -15.80 3.01
N GLU A 66 -9.42 -15.21 2.08
CA GLU A 66 -9.78 -15.84 0.79
C GLU A 66 -8.57 -16.08 -0.13
N HIS A 67 -7.49 -15.29 0.02
CA HIS A 67 -6.25 -15.43 -0.74
C HIS A 67 -5.10 -15.99 0.12
N THR A 68 -5.41 -16.49 1.32
CA THR A 68 -4.41 -16.99 2.28
C THR A 68 -4.77 -18.41 2.73
N GLU A 69 -4.20 -19.42 2.06
CA GLU A 69 -4.16 -20.79 2.60
C GLU A 69 -2.84 -21.04 3.36
N ALA A 70 -1.72 -20.55 2.82
CA ALA A 70 -0.40 -20.49 3.47
C ALA A 70 0.57 -19.58 2.69
N MET A 71 0.41 -19.54 1.37
CA MET A 71 1.22 -18.76 0.43
C MET A 71 0.33 -18.06 -0.60
N CYS A 72 0.86 -17.02 -1.25
CA CYS A 72 0.12 -16.29 -2.28
C CYS A 72 -0.06 -17.15 -3.54
N GLN A 73 -1.20 -17.04 -4.25
CA GLN A 73 -1.40 -17.80 -5.50
C GLN A 73 -0.28 -17.56 -6.52
N GLU A 74 0.24 -16.34 -6.64
CA GLU A 74 1.39 -16.05 -7.52
C GLU A 74 2.68 -16.77 -7.09
N CYS A 75 2.83 -17.05 -5.80
CA CYS A 75 3.99 -17.71 -5.24
C CYS A 75 3.90 -19.21 -5.49
N VAL A 76 2.69 -19.77 -5.41
CA VAL A 76 2.41 -21.17 -5.72
C VAL A 76 2.65 -21.45 -7.21
N THR A 77 2.15 -20.58 -8.10
CA THR A 77 2.29 -20.78 -9.55
C THR A 77 3.71 -20.58 -10.09
N LYS A 78 4.56 -19.80 -9.40
CA LYS A 78 5.97 -19.62 -9.79
C LYS A 78 6.89 -20.77 -9.34
N ASN A 79 6.36 -21.71 -8.56
CA ASN A 79 7.14 -22.79 -7.96
C ASN A 79 6.86 -24.16 -8.63
N HIS A 80 6.34 -24.14 -9.86
CA HIS A 80 6.08 -25.29 -10.73
C HIS A 80 6.64 -24.99 -12.13
#